data_AF-A0A1L6I311-F1
#
_entry.id   AF-A0A1L6I311-F1
#
_cell.length_a   1.000
_cell.length_b   1.000
_cell.length_c   1.000
_cell.angle_alpha   90.00
_cell.angle_beta   90.00
_cell.angle_gamma   90.00
#
_symmetry.space_group_name_H-M   'P 1'
#
loop_
_entity.id
_entity.type
_entity.pdbx_description
1 polymer ?
#
loop_
_entity_poly.entity_id
_entity_poly.type
_entity_poly.pdbx_seq_one_letter_code
_entity_poly.pdbx_strand_id
1 'polypeptide(L)'
;MRPKLPEFPSPTTEQLRAIYARSDQDVRNVVLEVIRLRQLVADADACRETIDKCWKAEGLGQLVALYEFRILMQTERSRMGFISEYKGKADEQPRDAGDDGGAATPA
;
A
#
# COMPACT_ATOMS: atom_id res chain seq x y z
N MET A 1 5.47 -6.14 27.28
CA MET A 1 5.68 -4.86 26.54
C MET A 1 7.07 -4.88 25.93
N ARG A 2 7.23 -4.52 24.65
CA ARG A 2 8.58 -4.35 24.08
C ARG A 2 9.16 -3.03 24.58
N PRO A 3 10.43 -2.97 25.02
CA PRO A 3 11.04 -1.71 25.46
C PRO A 3 11.03 -0.70 24.30
N LYS A 4 10.70 0.56 24.61
CA LYS A 4 10.76 1.66 23.65
C LYS A 4 12.22 1.83 23.22
N LEU A 5 12.46 1.83 21.91
CA LEU A 5 13.80 2.10 21.39
C LEU A 5 14.22 3.52 21.76
N PRO A 6 15.51 3.74 22.09
CA PRO A 6 16.03 5.08 22.32
C PRO A 6 15.85 5.92 21.06
N GLU A 7 15.71 7.24 21.22
CA GLU A 7 15.74 8.15 20.08
C GLU A 7 17.15 8.19 19.51
N PHE A 8 17.25 8.10 18.18
CA PHE A 8 18.51 8.23 17.46
C PHE A 8 18.28 8.97 16.14
N PRO A 9 19.25 9.75 15.67
CA PRO A 9 19.15 10.40 14.37
C PRO A 9 19.17 9.35 13.26
N SER A 10 18.30 9.53 12.26
CA SER A 10 18.29 8.66 11.07
C SER A 10 19.63 8.80 10.32
N PRO A 11 20.34 7.71 10.02
CA PRO A 11 21.64 7.78 9.33
C PRO A 11 21.54 8.46 7.96
N THR A 12 22.52 9.25 7.55
CA THR A 12 22.52 9.83 6.20
C THR A 12 22.73 8.76 5.13
N THR A 13 22.36 9.05 3.88
CA THR A 13 22.63 8.13 2.76
C THR A 13 24.13 7.84 2.60
N GLU A 14 24.98 8.82 2.86
CA GLU A 14 26.44 8.66 2.86
C GLU A 14 26.91 7.73 3.97
N GLN A 15 26.38 7.90 5.19
CA GLN A 15 26.69 7.01 6.32
C GLN A 15 26.24 5.56 6.02
N LEU A 16 25.06 5.38 5.44
CA LEU A 16 24.56 4.06 5.02
C LEU A 16 25.48 3.41 3.97
N ARG A 17 25.94 4.16 2.96
CA ARG A 17 26.91 3.66 1.96
C ARG A 17 28.23 3.26 2.60
N ALA A 18 28.74 4.07 3.53
CA ALA A 18 29.96 3.76 4.25
C ALA A 18 29.80 2.51 5.16
N ILE A 19 28.62 2.30 5.75
CA ILE A 19 28.30 1.09 6.52
C ILE A 19 28.29 -0.13 5.58
N TYR A 20 27.53 -0.05 4.48
CA TYR A 20 27.44 -1.13 3.50
C TYR A 20 28.83 -1.62 3.02
N ALA A 21 29.73 -0.68 2.71
CA ALA A 21 31.06 -1.02 2.20
C ALA A 21 31.91 -1.86 3.18
N ARG A 22 31.83 -1.56 4.48
CA ARG A 22 32.69 -2.18 5.51
C ARG A 22 32.06 -3.36 6.26
N SER A 23 30.79 -3.65 6.02
CA SER A 23 30.03 -4.62 6.80
C SER A 23 29.88 -5.97 6.12
N ASP A 24 29.54 -6.99 6.92
CA ASP A 24 29.15 -8.32 6.45
C ASP A 24 27.79 -8.31 5.71
N GLN A 25 27.42 -9.47 5.18
CA GLN A 25 26.23 -9.61 4.33
C GLN A 25 24.92 -9.30 5.08
N ASP A 26 24.81 -9.63 6.36
CA ASP A 26 23.57 -9.44 7.12
C ASP A 26 23.33 -7.94 7.36
N VAL A 27 24.37 -7.22 7.77
CA VAL A 27 24.29 -5.77 7.94
C VAL A 27 24.07 -5.06 6.59
N ARG A 28 24.70 -5.54 5.51
CA ARG A 28 24.43 -5.03 4.15
C ARG A 28 22.96 -5.17 3.76
N ASN A 29 22.34 -6.32 4.04
CA ASN A 29 20.93 -6.53 3.77
C ASN A 29 20.05 -5.54 4.55
N VAL A 30 20.36 -5.31 5.83
CA VAL A 30 19.65 -4.32 6.66
C VAL A 30 19.80 -2.91 6.08
N VAL A 31 21.00 -2.51 5.65
CA VAL A 31 21.23 -1.20 5.03
C VAL A 31 20.40 -1.04 3.75
N LEU A 32 20.38 -2.07 2.90
CA LEU A 32 19.57 -2.06 1.68
C LEU A 32 18.08 -1.93 2.00
N GLU A 33 17.60 -2.64 3.03
CA GLU A 33 16.20 -2.55 3.46
C GLU A 33 15.85 -1.15 3.98
N VAL A 34 16.76 -0.51 4.73
CA VAL A 34 16.57 0.89 5.17
C VAL A 34 16.47 1.84 3.99
N ILE A 35 17.35 1.70 2.99
CA ILE A 35 17.32 2.54 1.77
C ILE A 35 16.00 2.33 1.01
N ARG A 36 15.57 1.08 0.85
CA ARG A 36 14.32 0.73 0.18
C ARG A 36 13.10 1.30 0.91
N LEU A 37 13.04 1.20 2.23
CA LEU A 37 11.96 1.76 3.04
C LEU A 37 11.89 3.29 2.94
N ARG A 38 13.03 3.98 2.82
CA ARG A 38 13.03 5.43 2.57
C ARG A 38 12.43 5.77 1.21
N GLN A 39 12.73 4.99 0.18
CA GLN A 39 12.13 5.16 -1.14
C GLN A 39 10.62 4.94 -1.08
N LEU A 40 10.18 3.85 -0.46
CA LEU A 40 8.76 3.56 -0.27
C LEU A 40 8.03 4.72 0.43
N VAL A 41 8.60 5.30 1.49
CA VAL A 41 8.00 6.43 2.20
C VAL A 41 7.90 7.66 1.29
N ALA A 42 8.93 7.93 0.48
CA ALA A 42 8.89 9.01 -0.50
C ALA A 42 7.80 8.78 -1.56
N ASP A 43 7.67 7.56 -2.07
CA ASP A 43 6.65 7.20 -3.06
C ASP A 43 5.24 7.32 -2.46
N ALA A 44 5.06 6.87 -1.23
CA ALA A 44 3.81 7.01 -0.49
C ALA A 44 3.44 8.49 -0.24
N ASP A 45 4.41 9.34 0.07
CA ASP A 45 4.19 10.78 0.25
C ASP A 45 3.83 11.46 -1.08
N ALA A 46 4.43 11.05 -2.20
CA ALA A 46 4.06 11.53 -3.52
C ALA A 46 2.60 11.14 -3.90
N CYS A 47 2.17 9.91 -3.57
CA CYS A 47 0.77 9.52 -3.70
C CYS A 47 -0.14 10.39 -2.82
N ARG A 48 0.23 10.63 -1.56
CA ARG A 48 -0.51 11.50 -0.64
C ARG A 48 -0.67 12.92 -1.20
N GLU A 49 0.41 13.52 -1.69
CA GLU A 49 0.34 14.86 -2.30
C GLU A 49 -0.59 14.91 -3.51
N THR A 50 -0.59 13.86 -4.32
CA THR A 50 -1.46 13.77 -5.50
C THR A 50 -2.92 13.66 -5.07
N ILE A 51 -3.22 12.85 -4.05
CA ILE A 51 -4.54 12.76 -3.43
C ILE A 51 -4.98 14.14 -2.91
N ASP A 52 -4.12 14.84 -2.15
CA ASP A 52 -4.42 16.17 -1.60
C ASP A 52 -4.69 17.21 -2.70
N LYS A 53 -3.92 17.18 -3.80
CA LYS A 53 -4.12 18.07 -4.97
C LYS A 53 -5.44 17.77 -5.67
N CYS A 54 -5.76 16.49 -5.90
CA CYS A 54 -7.00 16.10 -6.57
C CYS A 54 -8.24 16.36 -5.71
N TRP A 55 -8.15 16.18 -4.39
CA TRP A 55 -9.22 16.51 -3.44
C TRP A 55 -9.57 18.00 -3.51
N LYS A 56 -8.56 18.87 -3.62
CA LYS A 56 -8.74 20.32 -3.76
C LYS A 56 -9.25 20.73 -5.15
N ALA A 57 -9.12 19.87 -6.15
CA ALA A 57 -9.39 20.18 -7.55
C ALA A 57 -10.59 19.41 -8.15
N GLU A 58 -11.37 18.68 -7.34
CA GLU A 58 -12.54 17.87 -7.74
C GLU A 58 -12.32 17.06 -9.04
N GLY A 59 -11.22 16.29 -9.12
CA GLY A 59 -10.81 15.56 -10.33
C GLY A 59 -10.54 14.07 -10.15
N LEU A 60 -10.57 13.32 -11.25
CA LEU A 60 -10.38 11.84 -11.29
C LEU A 60 -8.98 11.35 -10.90
N GLY A 61 -7.98 12.23 -10.78
CA GLY A 61 -6.60 11.85 -10.41
C GLY A 61 -6.49 11.22 -9.01
N GLN A 62 -7.48 11.44 -8.14
CA GLN A 62 -7.54 10.83 -6.81
C GLN A 62 -7.64 9.30 -6.88
N LEU A 63 -8.34 8.75 -7.88
CA LEU A 63 -8.54 7.30 -8.00
C LEU A 63 -7.25 6.58 -8.41
N VAL A 64 -6.43 7.21 -9.26
CA VAL A 64 -5.12 6.69 -9.68
C VAL A 64 -4.14 6.69 -8.50
N ALA A 65 -4.03 7.81 -7.79
CA ALA A 65 -3.12 7.91 -6.64
C ALA A 65 -3.51 6.97 -5.50
N LEU A 66 -4.81 6.76 -5.25
CA LEU A 66 -5.29 5.77 -4.28
C LEU A 66 -4.98 4.33 -4.72
N TYR A 67 -5.08 4.04 -6.01
CA TYR A 67 -4.73 2.74 -6.55
C TYR A 67 -3.23 2.46 -6.43
N GLU A 68 -2.36 3.40 -6.79
CA GLU A 68 -0.91 3.29 -6.63
C GLU A 68 -0.51 3.12 -5.17
N PHE A 69 -1.08 3.93 -4.27
CA PHE A 69 -0.88 3.80 -2.83
C PHE A 69 -1.29 2.42 -2.31
N ARG A 70 -2.43 1.88 -2.78
CA ARG A 70 -2.88 0.53 -2.44
C ARG A 70 -1.87 -0.54 -2.88
N ILE A 71 -1.33 -0.45 -4.09
CA ILE A 71 -0.34 -1.41 -4.61
C ILE A 71 0.97 -1.35 -3.82
N LEU A 72 1.45 -0.14 -3.48
CA LEU A 72 2.63 0.04 -2.62
C LEU A 72 2.41 -0.67 -1.28
N MET A 73 1.29 -0.40 -0.60
CA MET A 73 0.98 -1.02 0.70
C MET A 73 0.77 -2.54 0.63
N GLN A 74 0.16 -3.05 -0.44
CA GLN A 74 0.00 -4.50 -0.65
C GLN A 74 1.34 -5.22 -0.88
N THR A 75 2.26 -4.57 -1.60
CA THR A 75 3.62 -5.09 -1.85
C THR A 75 4.40 -5.19 -0.54
N GLU A 76 4.34 -4.16 0.30
CA GLU A 76 4.97 -4.17 1.63
C GLU A 76 4.38 -5.21 2.55
N ARG A 77 3.05 -5.33 2.57
CA ARG A 77 2.34 -6.32 3.37
C ARG A 77 2.80 -7.74 3.03
N SER A 78 2.91 -8.05 1.74
CA SER A 78 3.39 -9.34 1.25
C SER A 78 4.84 -9.62 1.67
N ARG A 79 5.70 -8.60 1.62
CA ARG A 79 7.12 -8.70 2.04
C ARG A 79 7.32 -8.89 3.55
N MET A 80 6.45 -8.30 4.37
CA MET A 80 6.44 -8.50 5.81
C MET A 80 5.89 -9.88 6.24
N GLY A 81 5.57 -10.77 5.29
CA GLY A 81 5.02 -12.09 5.57
C GLY A 81 3.55 -12.09 5.97
N PHE A 82 2.87 -10.94 5.88
CA PHE A 82 1.41 -10.91 5.96
C PHE A 82 0.87 -11.39 4.62
N ILE A 83 0.67 -12.70 4.48
CA ILE A 83 -0.11 -13.26 3.37
C ILE A 83 -1.49 -12.59 3.43
N SER A 84 -1.75 -11.68 2.49
CA SER A 84 -3.07 -11.13 2.35
C SER A 84 -3.93 -12.19 1.67
N GLU A 85 -4.75 -12.87 2.46
CA GLU A 85 -5.86 -13.69 1.98
C GLU A 85 -6.95 -12.79 1.35
N TYR A 86 -6.59 -11.94 0.38
CA TYR A 86 -7.59 -11.33 -0.49
C TYR A 86 -8.03 -12.42 -1.48
N LYS A 87 -8.88 -13.35 -0.99
CA LYS A 87 -9.79 -14.09 -1.85
C LYS A 87 -10.67 -13.07 -2.54
N GLY A 88 -10.40 -12.80 -3.81
CA GLY A 88 -11.36 -12.14 -4.69
C GLY A 88 -12.63 -12.99 -4.75
N LYS A 89 -13.60 -12.68 -3.89
CA LYS A 89 -15.01 -13.02 -4.07
C LYS A 89 -15.75 -11.70 -4.33
N ALA A 90 -15.56 -11.15 -5.52
CA ALA A 90 -16.31 -9.99 -5.97
C ALA A 90 -16.52 -9.99 -7.49
N ASP A 91 -16.63 -11.16 -8.12
CA ASP A 91 -17.08 -11.28 -9.52
C ASP A 91 -18.08 -12.43 -9.71
N GLU A 92 -18.74 -12.88 -8.64
CA GLU A 92 -19.88 -13.78 -8.75
C GLU A 92 -21.15 -12.97 -8.46
N GLN A 93 -21.63 -12.29 -9.50
CA GLN A 93 -23.00 -11.79 -9.54
C GLN A 93 -23.84 -12.86 -10.24
N PRO A 94 -24.57 -13.73 -9.53
CA PRO A 94 -25.63 -14.49 -10.16
C PRO A 94 -26.78 -13.50 -10.42
N ARG A 95 -26.88 -13.04 -11.67
CA ARG A 95 -28.17 -12.63 -12.20
C ARG A 95 -28.86 -13.92 -12.62
N ASP A 96 -29.78 -14.41 -11.80
CA ASP A 96 -31.19 -14.53 -12.18
C ASP A 96 -31.98 -15.44 -11.21
N ALA A 97 -33.28 -15.14 -11.15
CA ALA A 97 -34.43 -16.00 -10.85
C ALA A 97 -35.13 -15.89 -9.47
N GLY A 98 -36.41 -15.49 -9.56
CA GLY A 98 -37.49 -15.68 -8.58
C GLY A 98 -38.28 -14.39 -8.38
N ASP A 99 -39.21 -14.03 -9.29
CA ASP A 99 -40.64 -14.40 -9.25
C ASP A 99 -41.33 -13.98 -7.96
N ASP A 100 -42.33 -13.10 -8.07
CA ASP A 100 -43.53 -13.08 -7.21
C ASP A 100 -44.54 -12.00 -7.68
N GLY A 101 -45.74 -12.45 -8.08
CA GLY A 101 -46.98 -11.73 -7.82
C GLY A 101 -47.74 -11.17 -9.03
N GLY A 102 -48.67 -11.97 -9.58
CA GLY A 102 -49.63 -11.52 -10.59
C GLY A 102 -50.75 -10.62 -10.05
N ALA A 103 -51.42 -9.90 -10.96
CA ALA A 103 -52.85 -9.57 -10.86
C ALA A 103 -53.40 -8.97 -12.18
N ALA A 104 -54.42 -9.66 -12.71
CA ALA A 104 -55.64 -9.15 -13.34
C ALA A 104 -55.60 -8.31 -14.65
N THR A 105 -56.14 -8.93 -15.70
CA THR A 105 -56.88 -8.29 -16.81
C THR A 105 -58.09 -7.51 -16.27
N PRO A 106 -58.60 -6.48 -16.98
CA PRO A 106 -59.81 -6.73 -17.76
C PRO A 106 -59.91 -5.97 -19.09
N ALA A 107 -61.02 -6.26 -19.77
CA ALA A 107 -61.40 -6.02 -21.16
C ALA A 107 -61.64 -4.56 -21.57
#